data_AF-A0A9N7V1H5-F1
#
_entry.id   AF-A0A9N7V1H5-F1
#
_cell.length_a   1.000
_cell.length_b   1.000
_cell.length_c   1.000
_cell.angle_alpha   90.00
_cell.angle_beta   90.00
_cell.angle_gamma   90.00
#
_symmetry.space_group_name_H-M   'P 1'
#
loop_
_entity.id
_entity.type
_entity.pdbx_description
1 polymer ?
#
loop_
_entity_poly.entity_id
_entity_poly.type
_entity_poly.pdbx_seq_one_letter_code
_entity_poly.pdbx_strand_id
1 'polypeptide(L)'
;MKASEVMGPHRAEAGSVLSVIKPTRHFIWISMCHLFILTQVSASLFVSAAVFIRSDDFFISPFRMCLTHEDGEVRRSALWGAESEITINHLLTVVILGLYIPVVLVPFSLLAIMFAAYTKDGSLLWVSVLCQAASSLLMLTGIIVFLFLNLPFLAWENMTLWFYNCVAVPVELVITTVLTHVLRRRL
;
A
#
# COMPACT_ATOMS: atom_id res chain seq x y z
N MET A 1 1.68 -65.01 45.31
CA MET A 1 2.26 -64.48 44.05
C MET A 1 1.11 -63.90 43.23
N LYS A 2 0.95 -62.58 43.23
CA LYS A 2 0.00 -61.83 42.40
C LYS A 2 0.80 -60.78 41.66
N ALA A 3 0.67 -60.77 40.33
CA ALA A 3 1.30 -59.82 39.43
C ALA A 3 0.77 -58.41 39.70
N SER A 4 1.67 -57.42 39.77
CA SER A 4 1.34 -56.01 39.78
C SER A 4 1.68 -55.44 38.42
N GLU A 5 0.66 -55.21 37.60
CA GLU A 5 0.75 -54.37 36.41
C GLU A 5 1.11 -52.94 36.84
N VAL A 6 2.28 -52.47 36.43
CA VAL A 6 2.66 -51.06 36.54
C VAL A 6 2.22 -50.39 35.24
N MET A 7 0.99 -49.92 35.23
CA MET A 7 0.43 -49.08 34.17
C MET A 7 0.95 -47.65 34.40
N GLY A 8 1.99 -47.27 33.64
CA GLY A 8 2.53 -45.93 33.65
C GLY A 8 1.52 -44.91 33.12
N PRO A 9 1.44 -43.69 33.66
CA PRO A 9 0.59 -42.65 33.12
C PRO A 9 1.15 -42.18 31.77
N HIS A 10 0.40 -42.46 30.70
CA HIS A 10 0.49 -41.77 29.43
C HIS A 10 0.43 -40.26 29.69
N ARG A 11 1.57 -39.58 29.50
CA ARG A 11 1.63 -38.12 29.51
C ARG A 11 1.00 -37.66 28.19
N ALA A 12 -0.21 -37.14 28.32
CA ALA A 12 -1.05 -36.65 27.25
C ALA A 12 -0.29 -35.68 26.34
N GLU A 13 -0.60 -35.84 25.07
CA GLU A 13 -0.18 -35.03 23.94
C GLU A 13 -0.26 -33.54 24.25
N ALA A 14 0.79 -32.82 23.86
CA ALA A 14 0.76 -31.37 23.68
C ALA A 14 -0.20 -31.06 22.52
N GLY A 15 -1.50 -31.18 22.76
CA GLY A 15 -2.50 -30.56 21.92
C GLY A 15 -2.31 -29.06 22.05
N SER A 16 -1.67 -28.45 21.06
CA SER A 16 -1.72 -27.01 20.87
C SER A 16 -3.18 -26.66 20.63
N VAL A 17 -3.91 -26.41 21.71
CA VAL A 17 -5.21 -25.75 21.65
C VAL A 17 -4.88 -24.33 21.22
N LEU A 18 -4.83 -24.15 19.89
CA LEU A 18 -4.95 -22.84 19.26
C LEU A 18 -6.39 -22.40 19.57
N SER A 19 -6.62 -22.00 20.83
CA SER A 19 -7.88 -21.40 21.24
C SER A 19 -8.07 -20.23 20.30
N VAL A 20 -9.13 -20.25 19.51
CA VAL A 20 -9.46 -19.19 18.57
C VAL A 20 -9.76 -17.94 19.39
N ILE A 21 -8.72 -17.15 19.67
CA ILE A 21 -8.84 -15.88 20.38
C ILE A 21 -9.61 -14.95 19.44
N LYS A 22 -10.78 -14.50 19.90
CA LYS A 22 -11.59 -13.56 19.12
C LYS A 22 -10.87 -12.20 19.08
N PRO A 23 -10.56 -11.68 17.89
CA PRO A 23 -9.98 -10.34 17.77
C PRO A 23 -10.94 -9.28 18.31
N THR A 24 -10.40 -8.22 18.92
CA THR A 24 -11.24 -7.14 19.42
C THR A 24 -11.88 -6.36 18.27
N ARG A 25 -13.00 -5.69 18.53
CA ARG A 25 -13.71 -4.86 17.53
C ARG A 25 -12.77 -3.84 16.85
N HIS A 26 -11.79 -3.29 17.58
CA HIS A 26 -10.81 -2.35 17.04
C HIS A 26 -9.87 -2.97 16.01
N PHE A 27 -9.37 -4.19 16.26
CA PHE A 27 -8.55 -4.93 15.29
C PHE A 27 -9.32 -5.17 14.00
N ILE A 28 -10.59 -5.59 14.09
CA ILE A 28 -11.42 -5.83 12.91
C ILE A 28 -11.60 -4.55 12.09
N TRP A 29 -11.93 -3.43 12.73
CA TRP A 29 -12.08 -2.15 12.03
C TRP A 29 -10.81 -1.70 11.33
N ILE A 30 -9.66 -1.74 12.02
CA ILE A 30 -8.38 -1.33 11.43
C ILE A 30 -7.99 -2.24 10.26
N SER A 31 -8.23 -3.56 10.37
CA SER A 31 -8.00 -4.50 9.27
C SER A 31 -8.92 -4.25 8.07
N MET A 32 -10.19 -3.89 8.30
CA MET A 32 -11.12 -3.52 7.21
C MET A 32 -10.67 -2.25 6.49
N CYS A 33 -10.20 -1.23 7.23
CA CYS A 33 -9.61 -0.03 6.62
C CYS A 33 -8.38 -0.37 5.76
N HIS A 34 -7.50 -1.25 6.26
CA HIS A 34 -6.35 -1.71 5.48
C HIS A 34 -6.72 -2.49 4.22
N LEU A 35 -7.74 -3.34 4.31
CA LEU A 35 -8.24 -4.08 3.16
C LEU A 35 -8.85 -3.14 2.11
N PHE A 36 -9.56 -2.10 2.55
CA PHE A 36 -10.09 -1.05 1.69
C PHE A 36 -8.96 -0.28 0.99
N ILE A 37 -7.95 0.17 1.74
CA ILE A 37 -6.75 0.83 1.19
C ILE A 37 -6.05 -0.06 0.17
N LEU A 38 -5.85 -1.35 0.50
CA LEU A 38 -5.22 -2.31 -0.41
C LEU A 38 -6.03 -2.46 -1.71
N THR A 39 -7.35 -2.50 -1.60
CA THR A 39 -8.25 -2.60 -2.76
C THR A 39 -8.16 -1.35 -3.62
N GLN A 40 -8.16 -0.15 -3.01
CA GLN A 40 -8.01 1.12 -3.72
C GLN A 40 -6.66 1.22 -4.45
N VAL A 41 -5.55 0.91 -3.78
CA VAL A 41 -4.22 0.95 -4.36
C VAL A 41 -4.10 -0.05 -5.52
N SER A 42 -4.59 -1.27 -5.32
CA SER A 42 -4.56 -2.31 -6.36
C SER A 42 -5.43 -1.93 -7.55
N ALA A 43 -6.66 -1.46 -7.31
CA ALA A 43 -7.56 -1.03 -8.38
C ALA A 43 -6.96 0.14 -9.19
N SER A 44 -6.37 1.12 -8.50
CA SER A 44 -5.78 2.31 -9.14
C SER A 44 -4.55 2.00 -9.99
N LEU A 45 -3.80 0.93 -9.66
CA LEU A 45 -2.60 0.57 -10.40
C LEU A 45 -2.86 -0.47 -11.50
N PHE A 46 -3.70 -1.47 -11.25
CA PHE A 46 -3.89 -2.60 -12.16
C PHE A 46 -5.10 -2.46 -13.10
N VAL A 47 -6.19 -1.83 -12.66
CA VAL A 47 -7.44 -1.80 -13.45
C VAL A 47 -7.44 -0.65 -14.45
N SER A 48 -6.82 0.48 -14.12
CA SER A 48 -6.91 1.72 -14.91
C SER A 48 -5.65 2.07 -15.69
N ALA A 49 -4.70 1.13 -15.79
CA ALA A 49 -3.34 1.37 -16.30
C ALA A 49 -2.64 2.58 -15.62
N ALA A 50 -3.09 2.95 -14.41
CA ALA A 50 -2.63 4.09 -13.62
C ALA A 50 -2.68 5.45 -14.36
N VAL A 51 -3.65 5.67 -15.25
CA VAL A 51 -3.77 6.98 -15.95
C VAL A 51 -4.20 8.04 -14.93
N PHE A 52 -3.31 9.00 -14.64
CA PHE A 52 -3.54 10.06 -13.66
C PHE A 52 -4.05 11.33 -14.30
N ILE A 53 -3.54 11.66 -15.49
CA ILE A 53 -3.99 12.82 -16.27
C ILE A 53 -4.51 12.31 -17.62
N ARG A 54 -5.71 12.74 -17.99
CA ARG A 54 -6.34 12.40 -19.26
C ARG A 54 -7.00 13.67 -19.82
N SER A 55 -6.61 14.01 -21.04
CA SER A 55 -7.27 14.98 -21.91
C SER A 55 -7.62 14.26 -23.23
N ASP A 56 -8.30 14.96 -24.15
CA ASP A 56 -8.52 14.45 -25.51
C ASP A 56 -7.20 14.33 -26.30
N ASP A 57 -6.22 15.19 -25.98
CA ASP A 57 -4.93 15.30 -26.69
C ASP A 57 -3.77 14.55 -26.01
N PHE A 58 -3.95 14.04 -24.79
CA PHE A 58 -2.89 13.33 -24.08
C PHE A 58 -3.39 12.45 -22.94
N PHE A 59 -2.62 11.39 -22.66
CA PHE A 59 -2.76 10.62 -21.44
C PHE A 59 -1.40 10.44 -20.75
N ILE A 60 -1.41 10.61 -19.43
CA ILE A 60 -0.21 10.55 -18.61
C ILE A 60 -0.47 9.60 -17.45
N SER A 61 0.31 8.53 -17.41
CA SER A 61 0.43 7.63 -16.27
C SER A 61 1.86 7.69 -15.70
N PRO A 62 2.07 7.27 -14.45
CA PRO A 62 3.40 7.08 -13.88
C PRO A 62 4.35 6.22 -14.74
N PHE A 63 3.81 5.41 -15.64
CA PHE A 63 4.57 4.46 -16.46
C PHE A 63 4.70 4.90 -17.93
N ARG A 64 3.80 5.75 -18.41
CA ARG A 64 3.69 6.12 -19.82
C ARG A 64 3.16 7.53 -19.97
N MET A 65 3.92 8.34 -20.70
CA MET A 65 3.44 9.61 -21.22
C MET A 65 3.20 9.46 -22.72
N CYS A 66 1.98 9.73 -23.15
CA CYS A 66 1.56 9.62 -24.54
C CYS A 66 0.81 10.87 -24.94
N LEU A 67 1.32 11.56 -25.97
CA LEU A 67 0.62 12.65 -26.64
C LEU A 67 -0.09 12.06 -27.85
N THR A 68 -1.38 12.35 -28.00
CA THR A 68 -2.14 12.06 -29.23
C THR A 68 -1.91 13.24 -30.17
N HIS A 69 -1.08 13.07 -31.20
CA HIS A 69 -0.96 14.07 -32.28
C HIS A 69 -2.04 13.84 -33.33
N GLU A 70 -2.39 14.87 -34.11
CA GLU A 70 -3.46 14.88 -35.14
C GLU A 70 -3.40 13.73 -36.18
N ASP A 71 -2.28 13.01 -36.31
CA ASP A 71 -2.11 11.87 -37.22
C ASP A 71 -2.41 10.50 -36.57
N GLY A 72 -2.81 10.44 -35.30
CA GLY A 72 -3.13 9.20 -34.58
C GLY A 72 -1.91 8.39 -34.09
N GLU A 73 -0.68 8.85 -34.36
CA GLU A 73 0.54 8.22 -33.87
C GLU A 73 0.93 8.70 -32.46
N VAL A 74 1.03 7.74 -31.52
CA VAL A 74 1.47 7.98 -30.15
C VAL A 74 2.99 8.15 -30.11
N ARG A 75 3.49 9.38 -30.13
CA ARG A 75 4.91 9.68 -29.90
C ARG A 75 5.20 9.93 -28.42
N ARG A 76 6.21 9.25 -27.88
CA ARG A 76 6.79 9.55 -26.56
C ARG A 76 7.50 10.89 -26.68
N SER A 77 6.91 11.94 -26.11
CA SER A 77 7.43 13.31 -26.23
C SER A 77 8.81 13.44 -25.62
N ALA A 78 9.83 13.61 -26.47
CA ALA A 78 11.16 14.06 -26.08
C ALA A 78 11.10 15.58 -25.79
N LEU A 79 10.31 15.98 -24.79
CA LEU A 79 10.22 17.39 -24.37
C LEU A 79 11.49 17.88 -23.65
N TRP A 80 12.43 16.96 -23.37
CA TRP A 80 13.56 17.19 -22.48
C TRP A 80 14.86 16.74 -23.15
N GLY A 81 15.87 17.60 -23.19
CA GLY A 81 17.17 17.31 -23.82
C GLY A 81 17.98 16.21 -23.11
N ALA A 82 19.06 15.74 -23.72
CA ALA A 82 19.82 14.54 -23.30
C ALA A 82 20.38 14.59 -21.85
N GLU A 83 20.81 15.75 -21.34
CA GLU A 83 21.25 15.88 -19.93
C GLU A 83 20.08 15.87 -18.95
N SER A 84 18.90 16.32 -19.40
CA SER A 84 17.65 16.26 -18.65
C SER A 84 17.11 14.83 -18.57
N GLU A 85 17.47 13.97 -19.52
CA GLU A 85 16.95 12.61 -19.64
C GLU A 85 17.36 11.71 -18.47
N ILE A 86 18.61 11.80 -18.00
CA ILE A 86 19.10 11.02 -16.84
C ILE A 86 18.34 11.42 -15.57
N THR A 87 18.20 12.73 -15.32
CA THR A 87 17.51 13.26 -14.14
C THR A 87 16.03 12.87 -14.16
N ILE A 88 15.38 12.97 -15.32
CA ILE A 88 13.97 12.59 -15.49
C ILE A 88 13.79 11.09 -15.29
N ASN A 89 14.69 10.26 -15.81
CA ASN A 89 14.63 8.82 -15.62
C ASN A 89 14.76 8.44 -14.13
N HIS A 90 15.61 9.13 -13.37
CA HIS A 90 15.68 8.97 -11.92
C HIS A 90 14.38 9.41 -11.22
N LEU A 91 13.84 10.59 -11.55
CA LEU A 91 12.61 11.08 -10.94
C LEU A 91 11.42 10.17 -11.27
N LEU A 92 11.32 9.68 -12.51
CA LEU A 92 10.29 8.74 -12.93
C LEU A 92 10.44 7.40 -12.20
N THR A 93 11.66 6.93 -11.96
CA THR A 93 11.92 5.76 -11.12
C THR A 93 11.44 5.99 -9.68
N VAL A 94 11.67 7.17 -9.11
CA VAL A 94 11.15 7.54 -7.78
C VAL A 94 9.63 7.53 -7.75
N VAL A 95 8.95 8.04 -8.79
CA VAL A 95 7.48 7.97 -8.90
C VAL A 95 7.01 6.51 -8.92
N ILE A 96 7.60 5.67 -9.77
CA ILE A 96 7.23 4.27 -9.90
C ILE A 96 7.42 3.54 -8.57
N LEU A 97 8.60 3.65 -7.96
CA LEU A 97 8.89 3.00 -6.68
C LEU A 97 7.98 3.53 -5.56
N GLY A 98 7.75 4.84 -5.52
CA GLY A 98 6.88 5.50 -4.54
C GLY A 98 5.43 5.02 -4.61
N LEU A 99 4.94 4.63 -5.79
CA LEU A 99 3.58 4.11 -5.97
C LEU A 99 3.51 2.58 -5.86
N TYR A 100 4.57 1.85 -6.22
CA TYR A 100 4.55 0.38 -6.29
C TYR A 100 4.98 -0.31 -4.98
N ILE A 101 5.96 0.23 -4.26
CA ILE A 101 6.40 -0.33 -2.97
C ILE A 101 5.22 -0.39 -1.95
N PRO A 102 4.36 0.64 -1.83
CA PRO A 102 3.16 0.59 -0.99
C PRO A 102 2.22 -0.60 -1.28
N VAL A 103 2.13 -1.06 -2.52
CA VAL A 103 1.32 -2.24 -2.91
C VAL A 103 1.78 -3.48 -2.14
N VAL A 104 3.07 -3.56 -1.83
CA VAL A 104 3.66 -4.67 -1.10
C VAL A 104 3.61 -4.41 0.40
N LEU A 105 3.90 -3.19 0.84
CA LEU A 105 3.96 -2.84 2.26
C LEU A 105 2.58 -2.85 2.96
N VAL A 106 1.50 -2.46 2.28
CA VAL A 106 0.14 -2.45 2.86
C VAL A 106 -0.37 -3.86 3.21
N PRO A 107 -0.21 -4.90 2.37
CA PRO A 107 -0.46 -6.28 2.76
C PRO A 107 0.38 -6.75 3.94
N PHE A 108 1.68 -6.39 3.98
CA PHE A 108 2.53 -6.72 5.12
C PHE A 108 2.04 -6.06 6.41
N SER A 109 1.60 -4.80 6.35
CA SER A 109 1.04 -4.12 7.52
C SER A 109 -0.28 -4.77 7.98
N LEU A 110 -1.14 -5.20 7.06
CA LEU A 110 -2.37 -5.93 7.36
C LEU A 110 -2.07 -7.28 8.02
N LEU A 111 -1.15 -8.07 7.45
CA LEU A 111 -0.72 -9.35 8.02
C LEU A 111 -0.17 -9.17 9.45
N ALA A 112 0.66 -8.14 9.66
CA ALA A 112 1.20 -7.83 10.98
C ALA A 112 0.09 -7.49 11.99
N ILE A 113 -0.97 -6.76 11.60
CA ILE A 113 -2.13 -6.47 12.47
C ILE A 113 -2.90 -7.75 12.78
N MET A 114 -3.12 -8.61 11.78
CA MET A 114 -3.80 -9.88 11.99
C MET A 114 -3.02 -10.78 12.95
N PHE A 115 -1.72 -10.97 12.72
CA PHE A 115 -0.88 -11.76 13.61
C PHE A 115 -0.78 -11.15 15.01
N ALA A 116 -0.69 -9.82 15.13
CA ALA A 116 -0.74 -9.14 16.42
C ALA A 116 -2.06 -9.41 17.16
N ALA A 117 -3.18 -9.50 16.46
CA ALA A 117 -4.47 -9.81 17.06
C ALA A 117 -4.51 -11.23 17.65
N TYR A 118 -3.88 -12.20 16.99
CA TYR A 118 -3.82 -13.60 17.44
C TYR A 118 -2.79 -13.83 18.55
N THR A 119 -1.59 -13.25 18.40
CA THR A 119 -0.44 -13.47 19.30
C THR A 119 -0.41 -12.50 20.48
N LYS A 120 -1.16 -11.39 20.40
CA LYS A 120 -1.09 -10.24 21.33
C LYS A 120 0.30 -9.62 21.42
N ASP A 121 1.09 -9.71 20.34
CA ASP A 121 2.43 -9.17 20.29
C ASP A 121 2.44 -7.70 19.85
N GLY A 122 2.85 -6.80 20.76
CA GLY A 122 2.99 -5.37 20.49
C GLY A 122 4.13 -5.01 19.52
N SER A 123 5.09 -5.91 19.31
CA SER A 123 6.18 -5.71 18.33
C SER A 123 5.66 -5.78 16.89
N LEU A 124 4.70 -6.67 16.62
CA LEU A 124 4.04 -6.78 15.31
C LEU A 124 3.22 -5.54 14.98
N LEU A 125 2.60 -4.90 15.97
CA LEU A 125 1.92 -3.61 15.78
C LEU A 125 2.92 -2.49 15.43
N TRP A 126 4.11 -2.51 16.01
CA TRP A 126 5.18 -1.58 15.65
C TRP A 126 5.59 -1.74 14.18
N VAL A 127 5.81 -2.98 13.74
CA VAL A 127 6.12 -3.30 12.34
C VAL A 127 5.01 -2.78 11.42
N SER A 128 3.75 -3.02 11.79
CA SER A 128 2.61 -2.51 11.02
C SER A 128 2.61 -0.98 10.92
N VAL A 129 2.81 -0.27 12.04
CA VAL A 129 2.93 1.20 12.06
C VAL A 129 4.06 1.69 11.15
N LEU A 130 5.23 1.05 11.19
CA LEU A 130 6.34 1.39 10.30
C LEU A 130 5.98 1.19 8.82
N CYS A 131 5.36 0.06 8.48
CA CYS A 131 4.94 -0.22 7.11
C CYS A 131 3.89 0.79 6.61
N GLN A 132 2.92 1.16 7.45
CA GLN A 132 1.89 2.16 7.10
C GLN A 132 2.50 3.54 6.90
N ALA A 133 3.36 3.99 7.82
CA ALA A 133 4.04 5.28 7.74
C ALA A 133 4.97 5.36 6.52
N ALA A 134 5.77 4.33 6.28
CA ALA A 134 6.64 4.24 5.11
C ALA A 134 5.82 4.25 3.81
N SER A 135 4.71 3.52 3.76
CA SER A 135 3.82 3.51 2.59
C SER A 135 3.24 4.89 2.31
N SER A 136 2.76 5.59 3.35
CA SER A 136 2.20 6.93 3.21
C SER A 136 3.23 7.94 2.69
N LEU A 137 4.45 7.92 3.26
CA LEU A 137 5.55 8.80 2.83
C LEU A 137 6.00 8.51 1.39
N LEU A 138 6.10 7.23 1.01
CA LEU A 138 6.48 6.83 -0.34
C LEU A 138 5.42 7.26 -1.37
N MET A 139 4.14 7.03 -1.09
CA MET A 139 3.06 7.47 -1.98
C MET A 139 3.03 8.99 -2.11
N LEU A 140 3.13 9.72 -1.00
CA LEU A 140 3.15 11.18 -1.02
C LEU A 140 4.34 11.71 -1.83
N THR A 141 5.53 11.14 -1.63
CA THR A 141 6.74 11.50 -2.39
C THR A 141 6.55 11.23 -3.89
N GLY A 142 6.03 10.05 -4.26
CA GLY A 142 5.76 9.70 -5.65
C GLY A 142 4.76 10.64 -6.31
N ILE A 143 3.68 11.01 -5.60
CA ILE A 143 2.68 11.96 -6.08
C ILE A 143 3.28 13.36 -6.27
N ILE A 144 4.04 13.86 -5.30
CA ILE A 144 4.68 15.19 -5.40
C ILE A 144 5.63 15.24 -6.61
N VAL A 145 6.48 14.23 -6.77
CA VAL A 145 7.42 14.18 -7.90
C VAL A 145 6.66 14.05 -9.23
N PHE A 146 5.59 13.24 -9.28
CA PHE A 146 4.74 13.13 -10.47
C PHE A 146 4.12 14.47 -10.87
N LEU A 147 3.59 15.22 -9.89
CA LEU A 147 3.02 16.54 -10.11
C LEU A 147 4.08 17.54 -10.60
N PHE A 148 5.27 17.50 -10.02
CA PHE A 148 6.38 18.36 -10.43
C PHE A 148 6.79 18.11 -11.89
N LEU A 149 6.89 16.83 -12.29
CA LEU A 149 7.24 16.44 -13.66
C LEU A 149 6.17 16.83 -14.69
N ASN A 150 4.90 16.89 -14.27
CA ASN A 150 3.75 17.11 -15.18
C ASN A 150 3.06 18.46 -14.95
N LEU A 151 3.74 19.42 -14.31
CA LEU A 151 3.23 20.76 -14.01
C LEU A 151 2.58 21.47 -15.22
N PRO A 152 3.11 21.36 -16.46
CA PRO A 152 2.50 21.99 -17.63
C PRO A 152 1.15 21.39 -18.05
N PHE A 153 0.87 20.14 -17.67
CA PHE A 153 -0.32 19.38 -18.07
C PHE A 153 -1.39 19.32 -16.97
N LEU A 154 -1.12 19.99 -15.84
CA LEU A 154 -1.90 19.98 -14.62
C LEU A 154 -3.11 20.93 -14.74
N ALA A 155 -4.23 20.40 -15.24
CA ALA A 155 -5.53 21.03 -15.14
C ALA A 155 -6.47 20.11 -14.33
N TRP A 156 -7.27 20.69 -13.42
CA TRP A 156 -8.19 19.94 -12.56
C TRP A 156 -9.20 19.11 -13.35
N GLU A 157 -9.60 19.61 -14.52
CA GLU A 157 -10.53 18.95 -15.45
C GLU A 157 -9.93 17.69 -16.09
N ASN A 158 -8.60 17.63 -16.19
CA ASN A 158 -7.88 16.50 -16.80
C ASN A 158 -7.50 15.43 -15.77
N MET A 159 -7.74 15.65 -14.48
CA MET A 159 -7.39 14.70 -13.43
C MET A 159 -8.41 13.57 -13.36
N THR A 160 -7.92 12.34 -13.40
CA THR A 160 -8.80 11.17 -13.32
C THR A 160 -9.23 10.89 -11.88
N LEU A 161 -10.34 10.17 -11.71
CA LEU A 161 -10.77 9.65 -10.41
C LEU A 161 -9.66 8.84 -9.71
N TRP A 162 -8.78 8.19 -10.48
CA TRP A 162 -7.66 7.41 -9.97
C TRP A 162 -6.58 8.27 -9.34
N PHE A 163 -6.28 9.43 -9.92
CA PHE A 163 -5.39 10.39 -9.31
C PHE A 163 -5.91 10.81 -7.93
N TYR A 164 -7.20 11.16 -7.83
CA TYR A 164 -7.81 11.53 -6.56
C TYR A 164 -7.79 10.39 -5.54
N ASN A 165 -8.05 9.15 -5.98
CA ASN A 165 -7.95 7.98 -5.10
C ASN A 165 -6.51 7.77 -4.60
N CYS A 166 -5.50 7.93 -5.47
CA CYS A 166 -4.10 7.88 -5.08
C CYS A 166 -3.72 8.98 -4.08
N VAL A 167 -4.32 10.17 -4.15
CA VAL A 167 -4.11 11.26 -3.17
C VAL A 167 -4.83 10.98 -1.84
N ALA A 168 -5.99 10.31 -1.87
CA ALA A 168 -6.74 9.96 -0.67
C ALA A 168 -6.04 8.88 0.18
N VAL A 169 -5.45 7.87 -0.46
CA VAL A 169 -4.79 6.74 0.23
C VAL A 169 -3.73 7.17 1.26
N PRO A 170 -2.78 8.10 0.97
CA PRO A 170 -1.83 8.58 1.97
C PRO A 170 -2.49 9.12 3.24
N VAL A 171 -3.62 9.82 3.11
CA VAL A 171 -4.39 10.37 4.24
C VAL A 171 -5.01 9.24 5.04
N GLU A 172 -5.62 8.26 4.37
CA GLU A 172 -6.18 7.08 5.03
C GLU A 172 -5.11 6.27 5.77
N LEU A 173 -3.92 6.12 5.17
CA LEU A 173 -2.76 5.48 5.80
C LEU A 173 -2.28 6.23 7.05
N VAL A 174 -2.28 7.57 7.04
CA VAL A 174 -1.95 8.35 8.24
C VAL A 174 -2.97 8.08 9.35
N ILE A 175 -4.26 8.08 9.02
CA ILE A 175 -5.34 7.81 9.98
C ILE A 175 -5.18 6.39 10.56
N THR A 176 -4.98 5.37 9.73
CA THR A 176 -4.78 4.00 10.21
C THR A 176 -3.49 3.84 11.01
N THR A 177 -2.44 4.58 10.68
CA THR A 177 -1.17 4.61 11.44
C THR A 177 -1.43 5.11 12.85
N VAL A 178 -2.13 6.24 12.99
CA VAL A 178 -2.50 6.81 14.29
C VAL A 178 -3.37 5.84 15.07
N LEU A 179 -4.38 5.24 14.45
CA LEU A 179 -5.27 4.27 15.10
C LEU A 179 -4.49 3.01 15.57
N THR A 180 -3.60 2.49 14.75
CA THR A 180 -2.76 1.32 15.08
C THR A 180 -1.81 1.63 16.23
N HIS A 181 -1.22 2.83 16.22
CA HIS A 181 -0.35 3.31 17.30
C HIS A 181 -1.10 3.50 18.63
N VAL A 182 -2.31 4.06 18.58
CA VAL A 182 -3.18 4.20 19.77
C VAL A 182 -3.61 2.82 20.28
N LEU A 183 -3.97 1.89 19.40
CA LEU A 183 -4.31 0.52 19.78
C LEU A 183 -3.14 -0.17 20.47
N ARG A 184 -1.92 0.00 19.94
CA ARG A 184 -0.70 -0.54 20.54
C ARG A 184 -0.45 0.00 21.95
N ARG A 185 -0.71 1.28 22.21
CA ARG A 185 -0.57 1.86 23.56
C ARG A 185 -1.58 1.32 24.58
N ARG A 186 -2.65 0.68 24.11
CA ARG A 186 -3.71 0.11 24.96
C ARG A 186 -3.55 -1.40 25.22
N LEU A 187 -2.59 -2.05 24.57
CA LEU A 187 -2.22 -3.46 24.80
C LEU A 187 -1.08 -3.53 25.81
#